data_AF-A0A0U3ESS4-F1
#
_entry.id   AF-A0A0U3ESS4-F1
#
_cell.length_a   1.000
_cell.length_b   1.000
_cell.length_c   1.000
_cell.angle_alpha   90.00
_cell.angle_beta   90.00
_cell.angle_gamma   90.00
#
_symmetry.space_group_name_H-M   'P 1'
#
loop_
_entity.id
_entity.type
_entity.pdbx_description
1 polymer ?
#
loop_
_entity_poly.entity_id
_entity_poly.type
_entity_poly.pdbx_seq_one_letter_code
_entity_poly.pdbx_strand_id
1 'polypeptide(L)'
;MVVMVLFLIMAMMAAFGSRNLIFEQRVASNYYRAGVALEVAEAGIEWGLAQLNGLNIDTACVPNGAGPNNFRRRYLKIDPANRNITPVNPPTASTDCVRNGALGWVCQCPTGPLPARLPLPSENQMQPRFALTFKAIATPVDRPGVIRLYSEGCTDSGTANCDIKSQFARDASLGMSNVTADIALVSALKTPPITPLVVSGSLDLGPNGIGLHNSEPRSSGLLLTTGAALPTFTGTAADRLESLPGTPGTQAMLGNDPGLTNAAGAQVFKQYFGMSLASYRDQPAMRMITCPQGDCGAVLLAAYNSGVRLAWVDGPLTITSNITLGAATSPMVIVANGAVTLNGPMQLTGLLFSNGNLVWDNGSAMPALLTGALIVAGQMAVSGTVDLWYRAAVMDELSNRAGSFVRIPGGWWN
;
A
#
# COMPACT_ATOMS: atom_id res chain seq x y z
N MET A 1 -48.14 8.10 -66.94
CA MET A 1 -47.43 6.88 -66.50
C MET A 1 -45.97 7.17 -66.14
N VAL A 2 -45.18 7.79 -67.03
CA VAL A 2 -43.74 8.08 -66.81
C VAL A 2 -43.46 8.93 -65.56
N VAL A 3 -44.28 9.96 -65.29
CA VAL A 3 -44.13 10.81 -64.09
C VAL A 3 -44.34 10.03 -62.79
N MET A 4 -45.35 9.15 -62.72
CA MET A 4 -45.57 8.30 -61.54
C MET A 4 -44.41 7.32 -61.30
N VAL A 5 -43.85 6.74 -62.36
CA VAL A 5 -42.71 5.82 -62.25
C VAL A 5 -41.46 6.56 -61.75
N LEU A 6 -41.22 7.79 -62.21
CA LEU A 6 -40.12 8.63 -61.71
C LEU A 6 -40.27 9.00 -60.23
N PHE A 7 -41.49 9.39 -59.80
CA PHE A 7 -41.74 9.66 -58.38
C PHE A 7 -41.56 8.42 -57.51
N LEU A 8 -41.98 7.24 -58.00
CA LEU A 8 -41.77 5.98 -57.29
C LEU A 8 -40.28 5.67 -57.12
N ILE A 9 -39.47 5.82 -58.18
CA ILE A 9 -38.02 5.57 -58.13
C ILE A 9 -37.34 6.55 -57.16
N MET A 10 -37.70 7.84 -57.20
CA MET A 10 -37.12 8.86 -56.32
C MET A 10 -37.51 8.62 -54.85
N ALA A 11 -38.76 8.27 -54.58
CA ALA A 11 -39.22 7.91 -53.24
C ALA A 11 -38.50 6.65 -52.72
N MET A 12 -38.26 5.66 -53.59
CA MET A 12 -37.53 4.46 -53.23
C MET A 12 -36.05 4.76 -52.92
N MET A 13 -35.38 5.57 -53.74
CA MET A 13 -34.01 6.04 -53.48
C MET A 13 -33.91 6.84 -52.17
N ALA A 14 -34.86 7.73 -51.91
CA ALA A 14 -34.92 8.48 -50.65
C ALA A 14 -35.13 7.55 -49.44
N ALA A 15 -35.99 6.54 -49.55
CA ALA A 15 -36.21 5.55 -48.50
C ALA A 15 -34.99 4.64 -48.26
N PHE A 16 -34.25 4.27 -49.31
CA PHE A 16 -32.98 3.54 -49.17
C PHE A 16 -31.90 4.40 -48.51
N GLY A 17 -31.76 5.67 -48.92
CA GLY A 17 -30.85 6.62 -48.30
C GLY A 17 -31.15 6.87 -46.81
N SER A 18 -32.42 7.04 -46.46
CA SER A 18 -32.84 7.27 -45.07
C SER A 18 -32.57 6.06 -44.17
N ARG A 19 -32.74 4.83 -44.68
CA ARG A 19 -32.41 3.61 -43.92
C ARG A 19 -30.93 3.52 -43.60
N ASN A 20 -30.06 3.77 -44.58
CA ASN A 20 -28.61 3.74 -44.37
C ASN A 20 -28.17 4.76 -43.33
N LEU A 21 -28.69 6.00 -43.39
CA LEU A 21 -28.39 7.03 -42.39
C LEU A 21 -28.82 6.62 -40.97
N ILE A 22 -29.99 6.00 -40.82
CA ILE A 22 -30.46 5.50 -39.51
C ILE A 22 -29.53 4.39 -38.98
N PHE A 23 -29.07 3.50 -39.85
CA PHE A 23 -28.12 2.45 -39.45
C PHE A 23 -26.78 3.06 -39.01
N GLU A 24 -26.23 3.99 -39.78
CA GLU A 24 -24.99 4.68 -39.41
C GLU A 24 -25.12 5.44 -38.09
N GLN A 25 -26.23 6.14 -37.87
CA GLN A 25 -26.50 6.84 -36.59
C GLN A 25 -26.60 5.86 -35.41
N ARG A 26 -27.28 4.73 -35.58
CA ARG A 26 -27.39 3.70 -34.53
C ARG A 26 -26.03 3.07 -34.22
N VAL A 27 -25.26 2.75 -35.25
CA VAL A 27 -23.91 2.22 -35.11
C VAL A 27 -23.01 3.23 -34.40
N ALA A 28 -23.02 4.50 -34.81
CA ALA A 28 -22.26 5.56 -34.15
C ALA A 28 -22.64 5.75 -32.68
N SER A 29 -23.94 5.75 -32.36
CA SER A 29 -24.42 5.82 -30.97
C SER A 29 -23.98 4.63 -30.12
N ASN A 30 -23.98 3.42 -30.70
CA ASN A 30 -23.54 2.21 -30.00
C ASN A 30 -22.03 2.23 -29.75
N TYR A 31 -21.22 2.65 -30.73
CA TYR A 31 -19.78 2.83 -30.54
C TYR A 31 -19.47 3.90 -29.48
N TYR A 32 -20.22 5.00 -29.47
CA TYR A 32 -20.07 6.04 -28.45
C TYR A 32 -20.36 5.49 -27.03
N ARG A 33 -21.47 4.75 -26.85
CA ARG A 33 -21.81 4.12 -25.57
C ARG A 33 -20.79 3.07 -25.13
N ALA A 34 -20.31 2.25 -26.06
CA ALA A 34 -19.27 1.26 -25.78
C ALA A 34 -17.94 1.93 -25.37
N GLY A 35 -17.55 3.00 -26.07
CA GLY A 35 -16.38 3.81 -25.72
C GLY A 35 -16.49 4.40 -24.32
N VAL A 36 -17.62 5.05 -23.99
CA VAL A 36 -17.85 5.60 -22.65
C VAL A 36 -17.81 4.51 -21.57
N ALA A 37 -18.43 3.35 -21.80
CA ALA A 37 -18.39 2.25 -20.84
C ALA A 37 -16.96 1.72 -20.63
N LEU A 38 -16.14 1.65 -21.69
CA LEU A 38 -14.75 1.22 -21.62
C LEU A 38 -13.90 2.21 -20.82
N GLU A 39 -13.94 3.50 -21.15
CA GLU A 39 -13.20 4.55 -20.44
C GLU A 39 -13.53 4.57 -18.94
N VAL A 40 -14.79 4.32 -18.61
CA VAL A 40 -15.27 4.28 -17.23
C VAL A 40 -14.77 3.03 -16.50
N ALA A 41 -14.73 1.89 -17.17
CA ALA A 41 -14.15 0.67 -16.61
C ALA A 41 -12.62 0.83 -16.39
N GLU A 42 -11.91 1.49 -17.31
CA GLU A 42 -10.48 1.80 -17.13
C GLU A 42 -10.26 2.76 -15.96
N ALA A 43 -11.07 3.82 -15.86
CA ALA A 43 -11.05 4.73 -14.72
C ALA A 43 -11.29 3.99 -13.39
N GLY A 44 -12.16 2.97 -13.38
CA GLY A 44 -12.39 2.13 -12.22
C GLY A 44 -11.16 1.34 -11.78
N ILE A 45 -10.38 0.79 -12.71
CA ILE A 45 -9.11 0.11 -12.40
C ILE A 45 -8.11 1.07 -11.74
N GLU A 46 -7.90 2.24 -12.34
CA GLU A 46 -6.95 3.23 -11.83
C GLU A 46 -7.40 3.81 -10.48
N TRP A 47 -8.71 4.07 -10.32
CA TRP A 47 -9.28 4.49 -9.04
C TRP A 47 -9.11 3.41 -7.95
N GLY A 48 -9.39 2.14 -8.29
CA GLY A 48 -9.23 1.02 -7.36
C GLY A 48 -7.78 0.84 -6.91
N LEU A 49 -6.82 0.98 -7.84
CA LEU A 49 -5.39 0.95 -7.55
C LEU A 49 -4.97 2.11 -6.64
N ALA A 50 -5.48 3.31 -6.87
CA ALA A 50 -5.24 4.47 -6.00
C ALA A 50 -5.77 4.22 -4.58
N GLN A 51 -6.99 3.70 -4.45
CA GLN A 51 -7.60 3.41 -3.15
C GLN A 51 -6.86 2.32 -2.37
N LEU A 52 -6.35 1.28 -3.05
CA LEU A 52 -5.52 0.23 -2.43
C LEU A 52 -4.22 0.76 -1.81
N ASN A 53 -3.72 1.90 -2.30
CA ASN A 53 -2.54 2.60 -1.80
C ASN A 53 -2.89 3.82 -0.94
N GLY A 54 -4.18 4.06 -0.72
CA GLY A 54 -4.72 5.23 -0.02
C GLY A 54 -4.64 5.15 1.50
N LEU A 55 -5.24 6.16 2.13
CA LEU A 55 -5.38 6.29 3.58
C LEU A 55 -6.58 5.48 4.10
N ASN A 56 -6.88 5.63 5.39
CA ASN A 56 -8.15 5.18 5.94
C ASN A 56 -9.32 5.87 5.24
N ILE A 57 -10.41 5.13 5.04
CA ILE A 57 -11.58 5.61 4.31
C ILE A 57 -12.89 5.35 5.07
N ASP A 58 -13.91 6.15 4.80
CA ASP A 58 -15.27 5.91 5.26
C ASP A 58 -16.08 5.00 4.30
N THR A 59 -17.40 4.91 4.50
CA THR A 59 -18.31 4.13 3.64
C THR A 59 -18.63 4.80 2.30
N ALA A 60 -18.25 6.06 2.10
CA ALA A 60 -18.36 6.79 0.83
C ALA A 60 -17.04 6.76 0.04
N CYS A 61 -16.06 5.95 0.47
CA CYS A 61 -14.71 5.88 -0.10
C CYS A 61 -13.91 7.20 0.02
N VAL A 62 -14.30 8.07 0.96
CA VAL A 62 -13.63 9.35 1.21
C VAL A 62 -12.56 9.13 2.29
N PRO A 63 -11.37 9.75 2.16
CA PRO A 63 -10.35 9.69 3.20
C PRO A 63 -10.89 10.17 4.55
N ASN A 64 -10.77 9.33 5.56
CA ASN A 64 -11.16 9.63 6.92
C ASN A 64 -10.06 9.15 7.88
N GLY A 65 -9.29 10.09 8.41
CA GLY A 65 -8.15 9.79 9.28
C GLY A 65 -8.53 9.10 10.60
N ALA A 66 -9.78 9.24 11.06
CA ALA A 66 -10.31 8.55 12.23
C ALA A 66 -11.07 7.25 11.87
N GLY A 67 -11.15 6.92 10.57
CA GLY A 67 -11.85 5.75 10.08
C GLY A 67 -11.19 4.45 10.55
N PRO A 68 -11.96 3.39 10.85
CA PRO A 68 -11.42 2.19 11.47
C PRO A 68 -10.51 1.37 10.56
N ASN A 69 -10.63 1.49 9.24
CA ASN A 69 -9.89 0.67 8.28
C ASN A 69 -9.66 1.39 6.94
N ASN A 70 -8.53 1.10 6.30
CA ASN A 70 -8.26 1.46 4.92
C ASN A 70 -8.96 0.52 3.91
N PHE A 71 -9.01 0.97 2.65
CA PHE A 71 -9.65 0.23 1.56
C PHE A 71 -9.10 -1.19 1.42
N ARG A 72 -7.77 -1.32 1.50
CA ARG A 72 -7.06 -2.60 1.43
C ARG A 72 -7.52 -3.60 2.49
N ARG A 73 -7.53 -3.23 3.77
CA ARG A 73 -7.93 -4.12 4.88
C ARG A 73 -9.42 -4.43 4.86
N ARG A 74 -10.24 -3.57 4.26
CA ARG A 74 -11.68 -3.77 4.14
C ARG A 74 -12.03 -4.87 3.15
N TYR A 75 -11.36 -4.90 1.99
CA TYR A 75 -11.73 -5.80 0.90
C TYR A 75 -10.77 -6.96 0.68
N LEU A 76 -9.55 -6.88 1.20
CA LEU A 76 -8.51 -7.90 1.03
C LEU A 76 -8.03 -8.45 2.38
N LYS A 77 -7.92 -9.77 2.43
CA LYS A 77 -7.16 -10.50 3.46
C LYS A 77 -5.83 -10.91 2.85
N ILE A 78 -4.76 -10.36 3.39
CA ILE A 78 -3.38 -10.69 3.01
C ILE A 78 -2.80 -11.49 4.17
N ASP A 79 -2.36 -12.70 3.89
CA ASP A 79 -1.75 -13.58 4.88
C ASP A 79 -0.28 -13.16 5.11
N PRO A 80 0.10 -12.82 6.36
CA PRO A 80 1.45 -12.38 6.65
C PRO A 80 2.51 -13.48 6.52
N ALA A 81 2.15 -14.77 6.53
CA ALA A 81 3.13 -15.86 6.46
C ALA A 81 3.53 -16.22 5.02
N ASN A 82 2.56 -16.27 4.11
CA ASN A 82 2.76 -16.75 2.73
C ASN A 82 2.46 -15.68 1.67
N ARG A 83 2.05 -14.47 2.07
CA ARG A 83 1.72 -13.35 1.18
C ARG A 83 0.55 -13.64 0.23
N ASN A 84 -0.26 -14.66 0.51
CA ASN A 84 -1.46 -14.96 -0.28
C ASN A 84 -2.52 -13.87 -0.07
N ILE A 85 -3.18 -13.45 -1.15
CA ILE A 85 -4.19 -12.39 -1.13
C ILE A 85 -5.54 -12.99 -1.51
N THR A 86 -6.49 -12.93 -0.58
CA THR A 86 -7.88 -13.36 -0.81
C THR A 86 -8.86 -12.22 -0.61
N PRO A 87 -9.91 -12.10 -1.43
CA PRO A 87 -10.97 -11.13 -1.22
C PRO A 87 -11.82 -11.51 0.01
N VAL A 88 -12.31 -10.51 0.75
CA VAL A 88 -13.11 -10.71 1.98
C VAL A 88 -14.57 -11.10 1.67
N ASN A 89 -15.18 -10.54 0.61
CA ASN A 89 -16.56 -10.82 0.21
C ASN A 89 -16.70 -11.18 -1.29
N PRO A 90 -16.03 -12.23 -1.81
CA PRO A 90 -16.28 -12.69 -3.18
C PRO A 90 -17.68 -13.33 -3.28
N PRO A 91 -18.43 -13.18 -4.40
CA PRO A 91 -18.09 -12.54 -5.67
C PRO A 91 -18.73 -11.14 -5.86
N THR A 92 -19.24 -10.51 -4.81
CA THR A 92 -20.00 -9.26 -4.95
C THR A 92 -19.10 -8.08 -5.27
N ALA A 93 -19.66 -7.08 -5.95
CA ALA A 93 -18.99 -5.81 -6.14
C ALA A 93 -18.60 -5.23 -4.77
N SER A 94 -17.32 -4.95 -4.60
CA SER A 94 -16.74 -4.35 -3.40
C SER A 94 -17.07 -2.85 -3.32
N THR A 95 -17.19 -2.20 -4.48
CA THR A 95 -17.50 -0.77 -4.58
C THR A 95 -18.37 -0.48 -5.80
N ASP A 96 -19.05 0.67 -5.73
CA ASP A 96 -19.82 1.22 -6.84
C ASP A 96 -19.76 2.75 -6.85
N CYS A 97 -19.36 3.29 -7.99
CA CYS A 97 -19.15 4.71 -8.22
C CYS A 97 -19.96 5.16 -9.42
N VAL A 98 -20.74 6.24 -9.23
CA VAL A 98 -21.56 6.84 -10.29
C VAL A 98 -21.08 8.26 -10.54
N ARG A 99 -21.02 8.67 -11.80
CA ARG A 99 -20.71 10.05 -12.16
C ARG A 99 -21.96 10.91 -12.02
N ASN A 100 -21.90 11.90 -11.13
CA ASN A 100 -22.88 12.95 -10.98
C ASN A 100 -22.34 14.25 -11.59
N GLY A 101 -23.05 14.83 -12.57
CA GLY A 101 -22.61 16.00 -13.33
C GLY A 101 -22.21 17.23 -12.50
N ALA A 102 -22.76 17.38 -11.28
CA ALA A 102 -22.44 18.50 -10.38
C ALA A 102 -21.34 18.21 -9.33
N LEU A 103 -21.14 16.93 -8.96
CA LEU A 103 -20.30 16.52 -7.83
C LEU A 103 -19.11 15.63 -8.23
N GLY A 104 -18.94 15.35 -9.53
CA GLY A 104 -17.93 14.41 -10.01
C GLY A 104 -18.32 12.95 -9.71
N TRP A 105 -17.37 12.14 -9.26
CA TRP A 105 -17.62 10.74 -8.92
C TRP A 105 -18.13 10.59 -7.49
N VAL A 106 -19.27 9.92 -7.32
CA VAL A 106 -19.86 9.62 -6.02
C VAL A 106 -19.80 8.11 -5.78
N CYS A 107 -18.95 7.68 -4.85
CA CYS A 107 -18.62 6.29 -4.59
C CYS A 107 -19.25 5.74 -3.30
N GLN A 108 -19.37 4.41 -3.24
CA GLN A 108 -19.79 3.65 -2.07
C GLN A 108 -18.81 2.51 -1.80
N CYS A 109 -18.29 2.46 -0.58
CA CYS A 109 -17.37 1.46 -0.05
C CYS A 109 -17.89 0.88 1.27
N PRO A 110 -19.02 0.17 1.29
CA PRO A 110 -19.54 -0.43 2.52
C PRO A 110 -18.65 -1.59 3.00
N THR A 111 -18.69 -1.88 4.29
CA THR A 111 -18.05 -3.08 4.88
C THR A 111 -18.87 -4.36 4.67
N GLY A 112 -20.15 -4.22 4.32
CA GLY A 112 -21.09 -5.30 4.04
C GLY A 112 -21.53 -5.35 2.58
N PRO A 113 -22.69 -5.95 2.28
CA PRO A 113 -23.25 -5.98 0.94
C PRO A 113 -23.41 -4.57 0.37
N LEU A 114 -23.08 -4.42 -0.90
CA LEU A 114 -23.23 -3.17 -1.61
C LEU A 114 -24.73 -2.78 -1.69
N PRO A 115 -25.15 -1.61 -1.19
CA PRO A 115 -26.50 -1.12 -1.38
C PRO A 115 -26.82 -0.98 -2.87
N ALA A 116 -28.01 -1.42 -3.28
CA ALA A 116 -28.50 -1.17 -4.63
C ALA A 116 -28.65 0.34 -4.85
N ARG A 117 -28.24 0.82 -6.03
CA ARG A 117 -28.50 2.20 -6.44
C ARG A 117 -29.71 2.24 -7.35
N LEU A 118 -30.63 3.14 -7.00
CA LEU A 118 -31.70 3.53 -7.90
C LEU A 118 -31.13 4.38 -9.04
N PRO A 119 -31.69 4.26 -10.26
CA PRO A 119 -31.33 5.14 -11.35
C PRO A 119 -31.60 6.60 -10.95
N LEU A 120 -30.63 7.47 -11.20
CA LEU A 120 -30.82 8.91 -11.05
C LEU A 120 -31.80 9.44 -12.11
N PRO A 121 -32.49 10.58 -11.88
CA PRO A 121 -33.46 11.13 -12.83
C PRO A 121 -32.89 11.35 -14.24
N SER A 122 -33.73 11.14 -15.26
CA SER A 122 -33.38 11.09 -16.68
C SER A 122 -32.94 12.41 -17.32
N GLU A 123 -32.95 13.52 -16.58
CA GLU A 123 -32.60 14.85 -17.10
C GLU A 123 -31.14 14.96 -17.54
N ASN A 124 -30.28 14.03 -17.11
CA ASN A 124 -28.91 13.87 -17.61
C ASN A 124 -28.79 12.54 -18.36
N GLN A 125 -28.89 12.56 -19.69
CA GLN A 125 -28.68 11.38 -20.53
C GLN A 125 -27.22 10.91 -20.42
N MET A 126 -27.02 9.59 -20.25
CA MET A 126 -25.73 8.90 -20.09
C MET A 126 -24.96 9.27 -18.80
N GLN A 127 -25.32 8.60 -17.69
CA GLN A 127 -24.64 8.74 -16.41
C GLN A 127 -23.80 7.50 -16.13
N PRO A 128 -22.51 7.54 -16.45
CA PRO A 128 -21.69 6.35 -16.33
C PRO A 128 -21.41 5.97 -14.88
N ARG A 129 -21.26 4.67 -14.66
CA ARG A 129 -20.84 4.08 -13.40
C ARG A 129 -19.74 3.05 -13.60
N PHE A 130 -18.97 2.82 -12.57
CA PHE A 130 -18.13 1.62 -12.49
C PHE A 130 -18.32 0.89 -11.16
N ALA A 131 -18.28 -0.44 -11.23
CA ALA A 131 -18.24 -1.31 -10.05
C ALA A 131 -16.94 -2.11 -10.04
N LEU A 132 -16.36 -2.33 -8.85
CA LEU A 132 -15.13 -3.09 -8.70
C LEU A 132 -15.37 -4.42 -8.00
N THR A 133 -14.73 -5.46 -8.50
CA THR A 133 -14.74 -6.79 -7.89
C THR A 133 -13.34 -7.36 -7.85
N PHE A 134 -12.95 -7.89 -6.69
CA PHE A 134 -11.69 -8.60 -6.52
C PHE A 134 -11.89 -10.09 -6.71
N LYS A 135 -10.99 -10.74 -7.46
CA LYS A 135 -10.92 -12.19 -7.57
C LYS A 135 -9.50 -12.68 -7.32
N ALA A 136 -9.39 -13.77 -6.56
CA ALA A 136 -8.14 -14.51 -6.47
C ALA A 136 -7.79 -15.07 -7.85
N ILE A 137 -6.50 -15.12 -8.17
CA ILE A 137 -6.00 -15.75 -9.38
C ILE A 137 -5.87 -17.25 -9.07
N ALA A 138 -6.73 -18.08 -9.67
CA ALA A 138 -6.63 -19.53 -9.59
C ALA A 138 -5.97 -20.03 -10.88
N THR A 139 -4.79 -20.68 -10.81
CA THR A 139 -4.15 -21.63 -11.80
C THR A 139 -2.60 -21.63 -11.69
N PRO A 140 -1.90 -22.63 -12.29
CA PRO A 140 -1.10 -23.68 -11.61
C PRO A 140 0.23 -23.25 -10.95
N VAL A 141 0.53 -21.95 -10.87
CA VAL A 141 1.69 -21.43 -10.15
C VAL A 141 1.16 -20.40 -9.16
N ASP A 142 1.12 -20.76 -7.88
CA ASP A 142 0.83 -19.81 -6.81
C ASP A 142 1.80 -18.63 -6.93
N ARG A 143 1.28 -17.47 -7.36
CA ARG A 143 2.00 -16.20 -7.37
C ARG A 143 1.55 -15.40 -6.15
N PRO A 144 2.16 -15.63 -4.97
CA PRO A 144 1.77 -14.90 -3.77
C PRO A 144 1.98 -13.40 -3.97
N GLY A 145 1.06 -12.62 -3.43
CA GLY A 145 1.07 -11.16 -3.54
C GLY A 145 0.38 -10.61 -4.78
N VAL A 146 -0.32 -11.42 -5.58
CA VAL A 146 -1.07 -10.96 -6.76
C VAL A 146 -2.57 -11.16 -6.58
N ILE A 147 -3.38 -10.21 -7.03
CA ILE A 147 -4.83 -10.33 -7.12
C ILE A 147 -5.35 -9.74 -8.42
N ARG A 148 -6.48 -10.25 -8.93
CA ARG A 148 -7.13 -9.70 -10.12
C ARG A 148 -8.23 -8.72 -9.73
N LEU A 149 -8.15 -7.52 -10.28
CA LEU A 149 -9.16 -6.48 -10.18
C LEU A 149 -10.02 -6.49 -11.45
N TYR A 150 -11.32 -6.65 -11.28
CA TYR A 150 -12.32 -6.51 -12.33
C TYR A 150 -13.02 -5.16 -12.14
N SER A 151 -13.12 -4.38 -13.22
CA SER A 151 -13.97 -3.20 -13.27
C SER A 151 -15.03 -3.37 -14.35
N GLU A 152 -16.28 -3.24 -13.95
CA GLU A 152 -17.44 -3.20 -14.84
C GLU A 152 -17.87 -1.76 -15.01
N GLY A 153 -17.78 -1.24 -16.24
CA GLY A 153 -18.27 0.07 -16.63
C GLY A 153 -19.62 -0.03 -17.33
N CYS A 154 -20.53 0.87 -17.01
CA CYS A 154 -21.88 0.92 -17.58
C CYS A 154 -22.32 2.37 -17.81
N THR A 155 -23.10 2.63 -18.86
CA THR A 155 -23.58 3.98 -19.20
C THR A 155 -24.80 4.46 -18.41
N ASP A 156 -25.29 3.65 -17.48
CA ASP A 156 -26.42 3.96 -16.58
C ASP A 156 -25.95 4.00 -15.13
N SER A 157 -26.70 4.66 -14.24
CA SER A 157 -26.36 4.80 -12.82
C SER A 157 -26.88 3.66 -11.95
N GLY A 158 -27.95 2.98 -12.37
CA GLY A 158 -28.66 1.98 -11.57
C GLY A 158 -27.94 0.63 -11.56
N THR A 159 -27.73 0.05 -10.38
CA THR A 159 -27.08 -1.27 -10.23
C THR A 159 -27.83 -2.37 -10.96
N ALA A 160 -29.17 -2.36 -10.94
CA ALA A 160 -29.99 -3.38 -11.59
C ALA A 160 -30.07 -3.24 -13.12
N ASN A 161 -29.84 -2.03 -13.64
CA ASN A 161 -29.88 -1.74 -15.06
C ASN A 161 -28.60 -2.20 -15.77
N CYS A 162 -27.48 -2.21 -15.04
CA CYS A 162 -26.16 -2.60 -15.53
C CYS A 162 -25.93 -4.11 -15.43
N ASP A 163 -26.91 -4.88 -15.88
CA ASP A 163 -26.80 -6.32 -16.11
C ASP A 163 -27.14 -6.60 -17.57
N ILE A 164 -26.21 -7.22 -18.29
CA ILE A 164 -26.35 -7.60 -19.70
C ILE A 164 -27.54 -8.55 -19.93
N LYS A 165 -27.95 -9.28 -18.88
CA LYS A 165 -29.12 -10.16 -18.92
C LYS A 165 -30.44 -9.42 -18.72
N SER A 166 -30.42 -8.20 -18.17
CA SER A 166 -31.64 -7.42 -17.95
C SER A 166 -32.31 -7.04 -19.27
N GLN A 167 -33.64 -7.09 -19.30
CA GLN A 167 -34.42 -6.66 -20.45
C GLN A 167 -34.28 -5.14 -20.66
N PHE A 168 -34.21 -4.40 -19.55
CA PHE A 168 -33.98 -2.95 -19.57
C PHE A 168 -32.69 -2.57 -20.30
N ALA A 169 -31.56 -3.23 -20.05
CA ALA A 169 -30.29 -2.92 -20.72
C ALA A 169 -30.39 -3.05 -22.25
N ARG A 170 -31.14 -4.06 -22.73
CA ARG A 170 -31.38 -4.28 -24.16
C ARG A 170 -32.27 -3.20 -24.75
N ASP A 171 -33.39 -2.90 -24.09
CA ASP A 171 -34.38 -1.95 -24.56
C ASP A 171 -33.83 -0.51 -24.54
N ALA A 172 -33.06 -0.16 -23.51
CA ALA A 172 -32.39 1.14 -23.38
C ALA A 172 -31.08 1.25 -24.17
N SER A 173 -30.61 0.16 -24.81
CA SER A 173 -29.36 0.05 -25.58
C SER A 173 -28.12 0.51 -24.78
N LEU A 174 -28.01 0.08 -23.52
CA LEU A 174 -26.92 0.51 -22.63
C LEU A 174 -25.55 0.02 -23.13
N GLY A 175 -24.51 0.83 -22.93
CA GLY A 175 -23.13 0.42 -23.11
C GLY A 175 -22.61 -0.24 -21.84
N MET A 176 -21.99 -1.40 -21.97
CA MET A 176 -21.30 -2.11 -20.88
C MET A 176 -19.93 -2.58 -21.35
N SER A 177 -18.92 -2.46 -20.48
CA SER A 177 -17.57 -2.94 -20.75
C SER A 177 -16.94 -3.48 -19.47
N ASN A 178 -16.17 -4.56 -19.59
CA ASN A 178 -15.46 -5.17 -18.47
C ASN A 178 -13.96 -5.10 -18.73
N VAL A 179 -13.24 -4.41 -17.86
CA VAL A 179 -11.78 -4.33 -17.88
C VAL A 179 -11.23 -5.12 -16.71
N THR A 180 -10.15 -5.86 -16.96
CA THR A 180 -9.47 -6.64 -15.93
C THR A 180 -8.01 -6.27 -15.88
N ALA A 181 -7.47 -6.18 -14.67
CA ALA A 181 -6.06 -5.93 -14.44
C ALA A 181 -5.56 -6.79 -13.29
N ASP A 182 -4.41 -7.43 -13.49
CA ASP A 182 -3.69 -8.07 -12.40
C ASP A 182 -2.83 -7.02 -11.70
N ILE A 183 -2.91 -7.01 -10.36
CA ILE A 183 -2.18 -6.09 -9.52
C ILE A 183 -1.33 -6.89 -8.53
N ALA A 184 -0.07 -6.49 -8.39
CA ALA A 184 0.86 -7.07 -7.44
C ALA A 184 1.08 -6.13 -6.26
N LEU A 185 1.18 -6.70 -5.06
CA LEU A 185 1.79 -6.03 -3.93
C LEU A 185 3.32 -6.02 -4.17
N VAL A 186 3.93 -4.85 -4.16
CA VAL A 186 5.37 -4.65 -3.99
C VAL A 186 5.60 -4.47 -2.49
N SER A 187 6.46 -5.31 -1.92
CA SER A 187 6.72 -5.33 -0.48
C SER A 187 7.32 -4.01 0.01
N ALA A 188 6.96 -3.60 1.24
CA ALA A 188 7.65 -2.50 1.91
C ALA A 188 9.12 -2.83 2.23
N LEU A 189 9.44 -4.11 2.41
CA LEU A 189 10.77 -4.59 2.80
C LEU A 189 11.05 -5.93 2.11
N LYS A 190 11.88 -5.89 1.06
CA LYS A 190 12.11 -7.05 0.19
C LYS A 190 12.89 -8.16 0.89
N THR A 191 13.91 -7.79 1.66
CA THR A 191 14.68 -8.71 2.50
C THR A 191 14.71 -8.14 3.92
N PRO A 192 13.83 -8.62 4.82
CA PRO A 192 13.87 -8.17 6.20
C PRO A 192 15.22 -8.51 6.84
N PRO A 193 15.82 -7.61 7.64
CA PRO A 193 16.99 -7.95 8.43
C PRO A 193 16.63 -9.07 9.41
N ILE A 194 17.59 -9.93 9.70
CA ILE A 194 17.45 -11.02 10.67
C ILE A 194 17.88 -10.61 12.08
N THR A 195 18.36 -9.38 12.25
CA THR A 195 18.79 -8.82 13.54
C THR A 195 17.90 -7.64 13.94
N PRO A 196 17.75 -7.37 15.25
CA PRO A 196 17.11 -6.14 15.72
C PRO A 196 17.90 -4.89 15.32
N LEU A 197 19.23 -5.00 15.20
CA LEU A 197 20.10 -3.87 14.89
C LEU A 197 21.07 -4.16 13.74
N VAL A 198 21.09 -3.26 12.76
CA VAL A 198 22.06 -3.21 11.67
C VAL A 198 22.69 -1.81 11.64
N VAL A 199 24.02 -1.73 11.72
CA VAL A 199 24.76 -0.46 11.66
C VAL A 199 25.96 -0.57 10.73
N SER A 200 26.02 0.20 9.65
CA SER A 200 27.19 0.15 8.75
C SER A 200 28.46 0.75 9.37
N GLY A 201 28.31 1.79 10.19
CA GLY A 201 29.40 2.49 10.87
C GLY A 201 29.71 1.93 12.27
N SER A 202 30.45 2.75 13.05
CA SER A 202 30.75 2.47 14.45
C SER A 202 29.53 2.61 15.34
N LEU A 203 29.50 1.81 16.41
CA LEU A 203 28.45 1.81 17.42
C LEU A 203 29.05 2.24 18.77
N ASP A 204 28.59 3.37 19.30
CA ASP A 204 28.87 3.82 20.66
C ASP A 204 27.67 3.51 21.56
N LEU A 205 27.89 2.70 22.58
CA LEU A 205 26.86 2.16 23.47
C LEU A 205 26.63 3.01 24.73
N GLY A 206 27.47 4.03 24.96
CA GLY A 206 27.44 4.80 26.19
C GLY A 206 27.64 3.94 27.45
N PRO A 207 27.38 4.50 28.66
CA PRO A 207 27.64 3.81 29.92
C PRO A 207 26.60 2.73 30.29
N ASN A 208 25.36 2.86 29.82
CA ASN A 208 24.24 1.96 30.19
C ASN A 208 23.98 0.87 29.15
N GLY A 209 24.65 0.93 28.00
CA GLY A 209 24.46 0.00 26.89
C GLY A 209 23.08 0.07 26.23
N ILE A 210 22.91 -0.80 25.24
CA ILE A 210 21.65 -1.01 24.53
C ILE A 210 21.18 -2.45 24.80
N GLY A 211 19.88 -2.63 25.03
CA GLY A 211 19.29 -3.97 25.11
C GLY A 211 18.96 -4.50 23.73
N LEU A 212 19.42 -5.70 23.41
CA LEU A 212 19.15 -6.36 22.13
C LEU A 212 18.55 -7.74 22.42
N HIS A 213 17.34 -7.97 21.94
CA HIS A 213 16.58 -9.18 22.22
C HIS A 213 16.15 -9.84 20.92
N ASN A 214 16.59 -11.08 20.69
CA ASN A 214 16.17 -11.92 19.57
C ASN A 214 16.11 -13.39 20.01
N SER A 215 14.91 -13.83 20.37
CA SER A 215 14.63 -15.22 20.72
C SER A 215 14.10 -16.06 19.54
N GLU A 216 14.22 -15.57 18.30
CA GLU A 216 13.61 -16.19 17.13
C GLU A 216 14.56 -17.20 16.45
N PRO A 217 14.19 -18.50 16.35
CA PRO A 217 15.02 -19.51 15.71
C PRO A 217 15.27 -19.26 14.23
N ARG A 218 14.31 -18.67 13.50
CA ARG A 218 14.44 -18.39 12.06
C ARG A 218 15.58 -17.41 11.74
N SER A 219 15.93 -16.54 12.68
CA SER A 219 17.05 -15.59 12.59
C SER A 219 18.31 -16.07 13.32
N SER A 220 18.34 -17.31 13.79
CA SER A 220 19.43 -17.86 14.60
C SER A 220 19.76 -17.03 15.86
N GLY A 221 18.79 -16.25 16.37
CA GLY A 221 18.97 -15.38 17.53
C GLY A 221 20.01 -14.25 17.37
N LEU A 222 20.39 -13.87 16.15
CA LEU A 222 21.39 -12.82 15.93
C LEU A 222 20.90 -11.46 16.43
N LEU A 223 21.76 -10.74 17.17
CA LEU A 223 21.43 -9.49 17.85
C LEU A 223 21.92 -8.26 17.09
N LEU A 224 23.11 -8.32 16.52
CA LEU A 224 23.77 -7.17 15.89
C LEU A 224 24.49 -7.61 14.63
N THR A 225 24.36 -6.82 13.57
CA THR A 225 25.24 -6.88 12.41
C THR A 225 25.82 -5.50 12.18
N THR A 226 27.14 -5.38 12.14
CA THR A 226 27.82 -4.11 11.91
C THR A 226 28.98 -4.21 10.93
N GLY A 227 29.17 -3.15 10.14
CA GLY A 227 30.30 -2.98 9.24
C GLY A 227 31.60 -2.58 9.95
N ALA A 228 31.54 -2.19 11.23
CA ALA A 228 32.69 -1.86 12.06
C ALA A 228 33.05 -3.01 13.02
N ALA A 229 34.11 -2.83 13.80
CA ALA A 229 34.42 -3.76 14.89
C ALA A 229 33.29 -3.76 15.93
N LEU A 230 33.04 -4.93 16.54
CA LEU A 230 32.04 -5.04 17.61
C LEU A 230 32.41 -4.15 18.79
N PRO A 231 31.45 -3.41 19.37
CA PRO A 231 31.69 -2.67 20.59
C PRO A 231 31.90 -3.62 21.76
N THR A 232 32.62 -3.17 22.78
CA THR A 232 32.78 -3.93 24.01
C THR A 232 31.56 -3.72 24.91
N PHE A 233 30.81 -4.78 25.15
CA PHE A 233 29.73 -4.78 26.15
C PHE A 233 30.33 -5.07 27.51
N THR A 234 30.35 -4.08 28.41
CA THR A 234 30.89 -4.23 29.77
C THR A 234 29.79 -4.15 30.82
N GLY A 235 29.92 -4.92 31.91
CA GLY A 235 29.01 -4.84 33.06
C GLY A 235 27.58 -5.25 32.71
N THR A 236 26.60 -4.54 33.29
CA THR A 236 25.15 -4.83 33.16
C THR A 236 24.59 -4.64 31.75
N ALA A 237 25.34 -4.02 30.84
CA ALA A 237 24.96 -3.94 29.43
C ALA A 237 24.94 -5.32 28.75
N ALA A 238 25.81 -6.26 29.19
CA ALA A 238 25.84 -7.62 28.66
C ALA A 238 24.61 -8.45 29.11
N ASP A 239 24.04 -8.14 30.27
CA ASP A 239 22.85 -8.81 30.81
C ASP A 239 21.58 -8.46 30.01
N ARG A 240 21.62 -7.39 29.23
CA ARG A 240 20.50 -6.93 28.37
C ARG A 240 20.58 -7.49 26.95
N LEU A 241 21.38 -8.52 26.73
CA LEU A 241 21.55 -9.21 25.45
C LEU A 241 20.90 -10.59 25.53
N GLU A 242 19.76 -10.76 24.89
CA GLU A 242 18.99 -12.01 24.92
C GLU A 242 18.94 -12.66 23.54
N SER A 243 19.70 -13.73 23.35
CA SER A 243 19.66 -14.56 22.14
C SER A 243 18.84 -15.84 22.39
N LEU A 244 19.00 -16.84 21.52
CA LEU A 244 18.44 -18.17 21.72
C LEU A 244 18.97 -18.80 23.03
N PRO A 245 18.15 -19.61 23.73
CA PRO A 245 18.59 -20.35 24.90
C PRO A 245 19.90 -21.12 24.64
N GLY A 246 20.91 -20.89 25.49
CA GLY A 246 22.22 -21.51 25.37
C GLY A 246 23.25 -20.75 24.52
N THR A 247 22.87 -19.67 23.84
CA THR A 247 23.80 -18.79 23.14
C THR A 247 24.02 -17.50 23.94
N PRO A 248 25.23 -17.23 24.46
CA PRO A 248 25.53 -15.95 25.09
C PRO A 248 25.32 -14.79 24.11
N GLY A 249 24.65 -13.73 24.54
CA GLY A 249 24.31 -12.60 23.66
C GLY A 249 25.54 -11.96 22.98
N THR A 250 26.69 -11.93 23.67
CA THR A 250 27.96 -11.42 23.12
C THR A 250 28.53 -12.28 21.99
N GLN A 251 28.09 -13.54 21.84
CA GLN A 251 28.47 -14.43 20.73
C GLN A 251 27.46 -14.38 19.58
N ALA A 252 26.28 -13.80 19.78
CA ALA A 252 25.21 -13.69 18.80
C ALA A 252 25.31 -12.40 17.97
N MET A 253 26.52 -11.97 17.61
CA MET A 253 26.79 -10.71 16.93
C MET A 253 27.77 -10.89 15.78
N LEU A 254 27.58 -10.13 14.71
CA LEU A 254 28.45 -10.10 13.53
C LEU A 254 29.06 -8.70 13.42
N GLY A 255 30.38 -8.62 13.51
CA GLY A 255 31.11 -7.38 13.24
C GLY A 255 32.04 -7.53 12.04
N ASN A 256 32.50 -6.39 11.53
CA ASN A 256 33.30 -6.29 10.30
C ASN A 256 32.64 -7.00 9.11
N ASP A 257 31.31 -6.91 8.99
CA ASP A 257 30.59 -7.49 7.85
C ASP A 257 31.00 -6.76 6.55
N PRO A 258 31.65 -7.45 5.59
CA PRO A 258 32.12 -6.81 4.35
C PRO A 258 31.00 -6.19 3.51
N GLY A 259 29.75 -6.64 3.65
CA GLY A 259 28.60 -6.05 2.98
C GLY A 259 28.17 -4.70 3.56
N LEU A 260 28.61 -4.37 4.78
CA LEU A 260 28.29 -3.15 5.50
C LEU A 260 29.52 -2.24 5.71
N THR A 261 30.73 -2.80 5.74
CA THR A 261 31.97 -2.04 5.92
C THR A 261 32.12 -0.99 4.82
N ASN A 262 32.12 0.29 5.20
CA ASN A 262 32.19 1.44 4.28
C ASN A 262 31.06 1.47 3.22
N ALA A 263 29.94 0.77 3.47
CA ALA A 263 28.81 0.77 2.55
C ALA A 263 28.12 2.14 2.55
N ALA A 264 27.91 2.71 1.36
CA ALA A 264 27.13 3.93 1.23
C ALA A 264 25.67 3.66 1.63
N GLY A 265 24.97 4.62 2.24
CA GLY A 265 23.61 4.40 2.71
C GLY A 265 22.61 3.98 1.63
N ALA A 266 22.81 4.41 0.38
CA ALA A 266 22.03 3.93 -0.76
C ALA A 266 22.25 2.43 -1.05
N GLN A 267 23.45 1.89 -0.81
CA GLN A 267 23.76 0.46 -0.96
C GLN A 267 23.11 -0.36 0.14
N VAL A 268 23.26 0.08 1.40
CA VAL A 268 22.60 -0.53 2.57
C VAL A 268 21.09 -0.55 2.35
N PHE A 269 20.52 0.57 1.92
CA PHE A 269 19.09 0.66 1.60
C PHE A 269 18.69 -0.34 0.51
N LYS A 270 19.43 -0.38 -0.60
CA LYS A 270 19.13 -1.29 -1.71
C LYS A 270 19.18 -2.76 -1.29
N GLN A 271 20.07 -3.14 -0.38
CA GLN A 271 20.18 -4.50 0.15
C GLN A 271 18.86 -4.95 0.80
N TYR A 272 18.34 -4.18 1.76
CA TYR A 272 17.14 -4.55 2.53
C TYR A 272 15.83 -4.26 1.79
N PHE A 273 15.73 -3.12 1.10
CA PHE A 273 14.51 -2.68 0.44
C PHE A 273 14.38 -3.19 -1.00
N GLY A 274 15.47 -3.68 -1.60
CA GLY A 274 15.49 -4.28 -2.95
C GLY A 274 15.39 -3.27 -4.10
N MET A 275 15.46 -1.97 -3.83
CA MET A 275 15.40 -0.90 -4.83
C MET A 275 16.17 0.35 -4.38
N SER A 276 16.34 1.32 -5.27
CA SER A 276 17.02 2.58 -4.92
C SER A 276 16.16 3.44 -3.98
N LEU A 277 16.80 4.34 -3.22
CA LEU A 277 16.12 5.34 -2.39
C LEU A 277 15.09 6.16 -3.19
N ALA A 278 15.48 6.63 -4.38
CA ALA A 278 14.59 7.41 -5.25
C ALA A 278 13.36 6.61 -5.71
N SER A 279 13.58 5.37 -6.19
CA SER A 279 12.47 4.49 -6.61
C SER A 279 11.55 4.12 -5.45
N TYR A 280 12.09 3.97 -4.24
CA TYR A 280 11.31 3.67 -3.05
C TYR A 280 10.45 4.85 -2.61
N ARG A 281 11.01 6.06 -2.64
CA ARG A 281 10.32 7.32 -2.35
C ARG A 281 9.12 7.54 -3.28
N ASP A 282 9.25 7.18 -4.55
CA ASP A 282 8.23 7.40 -5.57
C ASP A 282 7.15 6.30 -5.59
N GLN A 283 7.12 5.40 -4.60
CA GLN A 283 6.10 4.37 -4.50
C GLN A 283 4.70 4.92 -4.22
N PRO A 284 3.62 4.34 -4.79
CA PRO A 284 2.25 4.84 -4.62
C PRO A 284 1.74 4.94 -3.17
N ALA A 285 2.11 3.97 -2.31
CA ALA A 285 1.70 3.97 -0.90
C ALA A 285 2.66 4.78 0.01
N MET A 286 3.75 5.31 -0.54
CA MET A 286 4.69 6.15 0.21
C MET A 286 4.03 7.48 0.58
N ARG A 287 4.31 7.97 1.78
CA ARG A 287 3.82 9.27 2.24
C ARG A 287 4.99 10.11 2.71
N MET A 288 5.15 11.25 2.06
CA MET A 288 6.11 12.27 2.44
C MET A 288 5.63 12.94 3.73
N ILE A 289 6.48 12.92 4.74
CA ILE A 289 6.24 13.54 6.03
C ILE A 289 7.14 14.77 6.10
N THR A 290 6.50 15.94 6.20
CA THR A 290 7.20 17.19 6.48
C THR A 290 7.20 17.41 7.99
N CYS A 291 8.37 17.23 8.60
CA CYS A 291 8.55 17.47 10.03
C CYS A 291 8.66 18.98 10.30
N PRO A 292 8.07 19.51 11.39
CA PRO A 292 8.37 20.85 11.85
C PRO A 292 9.82 20.93 12.33
N GLN A 293 10.34 22.14 12.51
CA GLN A 293 11.64 22.31 13.18
C GLN A 293 11.54 21.76 14.61
N GLY A 294 12.42 20.82 14.96
CA GLY A 294 12.38 20.11 16.24
C GLY A 294 11.61 18.79 16.13
N ASP A 295 10.51 18.65 16.87
CA ASP A 295 9.88 17.35 17.11
C ASP A 295 8.90 16.91 15.99
N CYS A 296 9.21 15.80 15.32
CA CYS A 296 8.37 15.20 14.29
C CYS A 296 7.33 14.22 14.85
N GLY A 297 7.38 13.91 16.15
CA GLY A 297 6.60 12.83 16.74
C GLY A 297 5.09 12.95 16.53
N ALA A 298 4.52 14.13 16.76
CA ALA A 298 3.09 14.39 16.59
C ALA A 298 2.62 14.21 15.13
N VAL A 299 3.44 14.62 14.16
CA VAL A 299 3.11 14.49 12.73
C VAL A 299 3.14 13.04 12.29
N LEU A 300 4.15 12.28 12.74
CA LEU A 300 4.23 10.84 12.48
C LEU A 300 3.07 10.08 13.10
N LEU A 301 2.66 10.43 14.32
CA LEU A 301 1.51 9.82 14.99
C LEU A 301 0.20 10.12 14.25
N ALA A 302 -0.01 11.38 13.82
CA ALA A 302 -1.18 11.75 13.02
C ALA A 302 -1.21 11.01 11.68
N ALA A 303 -0.06 10.90 11.00
CA ALA A 303 0.07 10.13 9.78
C ALA A 303 -0.26 8.65 10.00
N TYR A 304 0.29 8.04 11.05
CA TYR A 304 0.02 6.64 11.41
C TYR A 304 -1.49 6.41 11.68
N ASN A 305 -2.12 7.29 12.45
CA ASN A 305 -3.54 7.22 12.76
C ASN A 305 -4.40 7.35 11.49
N SER A 306 -3.97 8.17 10.53
CA SER A 306 -4.65 8.29 9.23
C SER A 306 -4.50 7.06 8.30
N GLY A 307 -3.73 6.05 8.70
CA GLY A 307 -3.55 4.80 7.95
C GLY A 307 -2.21 4.69 7.22
N VAL A 308 -1.30 5.65 7.38
CA VAL A 308 0.04 5.60 6.79
C VAL A 308 0.85 4.46 7.43
N ARG A 309 1.48 3.65 6.58
CA ARG A 309 2.37 2.54 7.01
C ARG A 309 3.78 2.64 6.44
N LEU A 310 3.97 3.46 5.41
CA LEU A 310 5.28 3.79 4.84
C LEU A 310 5.44 5.31 4.87
N ALA A 311 6.34 5.79 5.72
CA ALA A 311 6.64 7.21 5.87
C ALA A 311 8.05 7.50 5.36
N TRP A 312 8.15 8.54 4.55
CA TRP A 312 9.41 9.10 4.09
C TRP A 312 9.62 10.47 4.72
N VAL A 313 10.71 10.65 5.43
CA VAL A 313 11.15 11.95 5.96
C VAL A 313 12.36 12.38 5.14
N ASP A 314 12.23 13.50 4.44
CA ASP A 314 13.35 14.07 3.70
C ASP A 314 14.15 15.02 4.59
N GLY A 315 15.42 14.68 4.85
CA GLY A 315 16.27 15.41 5.78
C GLY A 315 16.32 14.82 7.20
N PRO A 316 16.78 15.62 8.19
CA PRO A 316 16.95 15.13 9.55
C PRO A 316 15.61 14.87 10.24
N LEU A 317 15.55 13.78 11.01
CA LEU A 317 14.39 13.40 11.81
C LEU A 317 14.72 13.54 13.29
N THR A 318 13.99 14.38 14.00
CA THR A 318 14.09 14.46 15.47
C THR A 318 12.75 14.07 16.10
N ILE A 319 12.80 13.22 17.12
CA ILE A 319 11.64 12.83 17.91
C ILE A 319 11.99 13.05 19.38
N THR A 320 11.23 13.91 20.06
CA THR A 320 11.41 14.20 21.48
C THR A 320 10.22 13.82 22.35
N SER A 321 9.07 13.61 21.72
CA SER A 321 7.82 13.26 22.39
C SER A 321 7.74 11.78 22.76
N ASN A 322 7.09 11.50 23.89
CA ASN A 322 6.68 10.13 24.24
C ASN A 322 5.47 9.69 23.41
N ILE A 323 5.74 8.94 22.35
CA ILE A 323 4.73 8.44 21.42
C ILE A 323 4.89 6.95 21.16
N THR A 324 3.76 6.31 20.84
CA THR A 324 3.71 4.94 20.33
C THR A 324 3.37 4.97 18.85
N LEU A 325 4.28 4.48 18.02
CA LEU A 325 4.13 4.37 16.57
C LEU A 325 4.05 2.89 16.17
N GLY A 326 3.05 2.52 15.38
CA GLY A 326 2.88 1.14 14.94
C GLY A 326 2.20 0.24 15.97
N ALA A 327 1.78 -0.94 15.51
CA ALA A 327 1.26 -2.03 16.33
C ALA A 327 1.67 -3.36 15.69
N ALA A 328 1.62 -4.46 16.45
CA ALA A 328 2.05 -5.77 15.95
C ALA A 328 1.32 -6.22 14.67
N THR A 329 0.03 -5.88 14.53
CA THR A 329 -0.78 -6.23 13.34
C THR A 329 -0.79 -5.13 12.28
N SER A 330 -0.19 -3.97 12.56
CA SER A 330 -0.07 -2.85 11.63
C SER A 330 1.22 -2.06 11.88
N PRO A 331 2.38 -2.69 11.65
CA PRO A 331 3.67 -2.03 11.84
C PRO A 331 3.90 -0.91 10.83
N MET A 332 4.83 -0.01 11.15
CA MET A 332 5.16 1.14 10.32
C MET A 332 6.64 1.11 9.90
N VAL A 333 6.90 1.45 8.65
CA VAL A 333 8.25 1.72 8.14
C VAL A 333 8.46 3.23 8.10
N ILE A 334 9.54 3.69 8.72
CA ILE A 334 9.99 5.08 8.68
C ILE A 334 11.35 5.10 8.00
N VAL A 335 11.44 5.83 6.89
CA VAL A 335 12.70 6.05 6.17
C VAL A 335 13.08 7.51 6.34
N ALA A 336 14.14 7.78 7.09
CA ALA A 336 14.72 9.11 7.26
C ALA A 336 15.92 9.27 6.31
N ASN A 337 15.78 10.14 5.31
CA ASN A 337 16.86 10.49 4.39
C ASN A 337 17.77 11.58 5.00
N GLY A 338 18.33 11.28 6.17
CA GLY A 338 19.16 12.21 6.93
C GLY A 338 19.60 11.61 8.26
N ALA A 339 20.14 12.45 9.14
CA ALA A 339 20.48 12.06 10.51
C ALA A 339 19.21 11.93 11.36
N VAL A 340 19.21 10.99 12.30
CA VAL A 340 18.09 10.75 13.21
C VAL A 340 18.52 11.07 14.64
N THR A 341 17.70 11.82 15.36
CA THR A 341 17.90 12.12 16.79
C THR A 341 16.64 11.74 17.56
N LEU A 342 16.74 10.71 18.39
CA LEU A 342 15.67 10.26 19.27
C LEU A 342 16.04 10.69 20.70
N ASN A 343 15.21 11.53 21.31
CA ASN A 343 15.43 12.02 22.66
C ASN A 343 14.22 11.69 23.54
N GLY A 344 14.42 10.86 24.55
CA GLY A 344 13.38 10.46 25.50
C GLY A 344 12.70 9.12 25.15
N PRO A 345 11.68 8.75 25.94
CA PRO A 345 11.00 7.48 25.78
C PRO A 345 10.16 7.52 24.51
N MET A 346 10.23 6.49 23.69
CA MET A 346 9.31 6.29 22.58
C MET A 346 9.13 4.80 22.33
N GLN A 347 8.01 4.42 21.73
CA GLN A 347 7.73 3.05 21.35
C GLN A 347 7.50 2.97 19.84
N LEU A 348 8.30 2.17 19.13
CA LEU A 348 8.11 1.93 17.71
C LEU A 348 7.91 0.43 17.46
N THR A 349 6.79 0.05 16.87
CA THR A 349 6.60 -1.29 16.31
C THR A 349 6.71 -1.24 14.79
N GLY A 350 7.84 -1.71 14.26
CA GLY A 350 8.11 -1.70 12.83
C GLY A 350 9.60 -1.58 12.50
N LEU A 351 9.91 -0.79 11.47
CA LEU A 351 11.28 -0.61 11.01
C LEU A 351 11.61 0.88 10.87
N LEU A 352 12.76 1.29 11.42
CA LEU A 352 13.34 2.61 11.22
C LEU A 352 14.62 2.47 10.39
N PHE A 353 14.70 3.20 9.29
CA PHE A 353 15.91 3.34 8.49
C PHE A 353 16.44 4.77 8.60
N SER A 354 17.72 4.91 8.96
CA SER A 354 18.46 6.17 8.95
C SER A 354 19.51 6.14 7.84
N ASN A 355 19.43 7.06 6.88
CA ASN A 355 20.47 7.20 5.86
C ASN A 355 21.76 7.83 6.42
N GLY A 356 21.65 8.62 7.48
CA GLY A 356 22.77 9.25 8.19
C GLY A 356 23.05 8.63 9.56
N ASN A 357 23.73 9.38 10.41
CA ASN A 357 24.02 9.00 11.78
C ASN A 357 22.74 9.01 12.64
N LEU A 358 22.68 8.11 13.62
CA LEU A 358 21.58 8.04 14.58
C LEU A 358 22.10 8.27 16.01
N VAL A 359 21.48 9.21 16.72
CA VAL A 359 21.72 9.43 18.15
C VAL A 359 20.42 9.09 18.89
N TRP A 360 20.49 8.17 19.85
CA TRP A 360 19.36 7.82 20.71
C TRP A 360 19.72 8.08 22.16
N ASP A 361 19.20 9.16 22.72
CA ASP A 361 19.36 9.51 24.12
C ASP A 361 18.06 9.28 24.88
N ASN A 362 18.06 8.42 25.89
CA ASN A 362 16.94 8.25 26.81
C ASN A 362 17.40 8.35 28.26
N GLY A 363 17.60 9.58 28.73
CA GLY A 363 17.84 9.87 30.16
C GLY A 363 16.60 9.72 31.06
N SER A 364 15.45 9.31 30.52
CA SER A 364 14.21 9.17 31.31
C SER A 364 14.14 7.83 32.04
N ALA A 365 13.32 7.76 33.09
CA ALA A 365 13.04 6.49 33.79
C ALA A 365 12.06 5.57 33.01
N MET A 366 11.52 6.03 31.88
CA MET A 366 10.61 5.24 31.04
C MET A 366 11.39 4.54 29.93
N PRO A 367 11.03 3.30 29.57
CA PRO A 367 11.77 2.55 28.54
C PRO A 367 11.53 3.13 27.15
N ALA A 368 12.62 3.28 26.38
CA ALA A 368 12.56 3.50 24.94
C ALA A 368 12.66 2.14 24.24
N LEU A 369 11.62 1.76 23.50
CA LEU A 369 11.44 0.41 22.97
C LEU A 369 11.20 0.43 21.46
N LEU A 370 11.98 -0.35 20.72
CA LEU A 370 11.70 -0.65 19.32
C LEU A 370 11.42 -2.15 19.16
N THR A 371 10.20 -2.50 18.76
CA THR A 371 9.83 -3.87 18.40
C THR A 371 9.89 -4.03 16.88
N GLY A 372 10.92 -4.71 16.39
CA GLY A 372 11.17 -4.91 14.98
C GLY A 372 12.65 -4.79 14.65
N ALA A 373 13.02 -3.87 13.75
CA ALA A 373 14.42 -3.68 13.37
C ALA A 373 14.80 -2.20 13.18
N LEU A 374 16.06 -1.88 13.48
CA LEU A 374 16.68 -0.59 13.26
C LEU A 374 17.85 -0.78 12.28
N ILE A 375 17.84 0.00 11.20
CA ILE A 375 18.91 0.01 10.19
C ILE A 375 19.51 1.41 10.14
N VAL A 376 20.80 1.52 10.41
CA VAL A 376 21.55 2.77 10.39
C VAL A 376 22.66 2.66 9.36
N ALA A 377 22.59 3.49 8.32
CA ALA A 377 23.61 3.57 7.28
C ALA A 377 24.81 4.46 7.65
N GLY A 378 24.78 5.10 8.81
CA GLY A 378 25.90 5.84 9.38
C GLY A 378 26.40 5.21 10.69
N GLN A 379 26.89 6.08 11.57
CA GLN A 379 27.27 5.73 12.93
C GLN A 379 26.05 5.81 13.86
N MET A 380 26.07 5.02 14.93
CA MET A 380 25.04 5.06 15.97
C MET A 380 25.67 5.35 17.33
N ALA A 381 25.08 6.28 18.06
CA ALA A 381 25.42 6.57 19.45
C ALA A 381 24.16 6.43 20.32
N VAL A 382 24.28 5.71 21.44
CA VAL A 382 23.18 5.49 22.37
C VAL A 382 23.60 5.93 23.76
N SER A 383 22.70 6.64 24.44
CA SER A 383 22.80 6.94 25.86
C SER A 383 21.48 6.65 26.55
N GLY A 384 21.55 6.14 27.79
CA GLY A 384 20.35 5.81 28.57
C GLY A 384 19.79 4.41 28.32
N THR A 385 18.52 4.21 28.67
CA THR A 385 17.86 2.88 28.63
C THR A 385 17.04 2.70 27.35
N VAL A 386 17.64 2.04 26.36
CA VAL A 386 17.02 1.71 25.07
C VAL A 386 17.02 0.20 24.85
N ASP A 387 15.89 -0.38 24.46
CA ASP A 387 15.72 -1.81 24.15
C ASP A 387 15.19 -2.03 22.74
N LEU A 388 15.80 -2.96 21.99
CA LEU A 388 15.35 -3.40 20.68
C LEU A 388 14.96 -4.87 20.74
N TRP A 389 13.70 -5.14 20.41
CA TRP A 389 13.10 -6.46 20.43
C TRP A 389 12.79 -6.91 19.00
N TYR A 390 13.57 -7.85 18.50
CA TYR A 390 13.31 -8.45 17.21
C TYR A 390 12.09 -9.37 17.29
N ARG A 391 11.15 -9.21 16.35
CA ARG A 391 10.00 -10.11 16.18
C ARG A 391 9.81 -10.44 14.71
N ALA A 392 10.00 -11.72 14.35
CA ALA A 392 9.78 -12.20 13.00
C ALA A 392 8.37 -11.89 12.48
N ALA A 393 7.34 -12.05 13.32
CA ALA A 393 5.97 -11.73 12.93
C ALA A 393 5.77 -10.27 12.49
N VAL A 394 6.49 -9.32 13.10
CA VAL A 394 6.46 -7.90 12.69
C VAL A 394 7.16 -7.71 11.35
N MET A 395 8.30 -8.37 11.13
CA MET A 395 9.01 -8.35 9.86
C MET A 395 8.21 -9.02 8.73
N ASP A 396 7.49 -10.10 9.03
CA ASP A 396 6.63 -10.80 8.09
C ASP A 396 5.41 -9.93 7.71
N GLU A 397 4.79 -9.22 8.65
CA GLU A 397 3.75 -8.22 8.37
C GLU A 397 4.28 -7.09 7.45
N LEU A 398 5.50 -6.60 7.69
CA LEU A 398 6.14 -5.59 6.83
C LEU A 398 6.49 -6.13 5.43
N SER A 399 7.03 -7.33 5.34
CA SER A 399 7.45 -7.95 4.08
C SER A 399 6.25 -8.39 3.23
N ASN A 400 5.24 -8.99 3.86
CA ASN A 400 4.20 -9.71 3.14
C ASN A 400 2.87 -8.94 3.05
N ARG A 401 2.60 -7.98 3.95
CA ARG A 401 1.33 -7.23 3.97
C ARG A 401 1.47 -5.73 3.74
N ALA A 402 2.57 -5.13 4.17
CA ALA A 402 2.86 -3.73 3.91
C ALA A 402 3.51 -3.53 2.52
N GLY A 403 3.29 -2.35 1.94
CA GLY A 403 3.86 -1.97 0.65
C GLY A 403 2.84 -1.35 -0.30
N SER A 404 3.19 -1.30 -1.58
CA SER A 404 2.42 -0.63 -2.63
C SER A 404 1.84 -1.62 -3.62
N PHE A 405 0.55 -1.51 -3.93
CA PHE A 405 -0.03 -2.20 -5.08
C PHE A 405 0.36 -1.49 -6.37
N VAL A 406 0.75 -2.27 -7.37
CA VAL A 406 1.08 -1.79 -8.72
C VAL A 406 0.42 -2.69 -9.75
N ARG A 407 0.11 -2.14 -10.92
CA ARG A 407 -0.41 -2.90 -12.06
C ARG A 407 0.69 -3.79 -12.64
N ILE A 408 0.34 -5.02 -13.01
CA ILE A 408 1.23 -5.94 -13.73
C ILE A 408 0.93 -5.79 -15.23
N PRO A 409 1.86 -5.23 -16.02
CA PRO A 409 1.69 -5.16 -17.46
C PRO A 409 1.56 -6.58 -18.06
N GLY A 410 0.59 -6.77 -18.96
CA GLY A 410 0.39 -8.05 -19.65
C GLY A 410 -0.17 -9.20 -18.79
N GLY A 411 -0.61 -8.95 -17.55
CA GLY A 411 -1.13 -10.00 -16.66
C GLY A 411 -2.35 -10.76 -17.21
N TRP A 412 -3.12 -10.12 -18.08
CA TRP A 412 -4.34 -10.64 -18.71
C TRP A 412 -4.11 -11.78 -19.73
N TRP A 413 -2.86 -12.08 -20.10
CA TRP A 413 -2.53 -13.16 -21.04
C TRP A 413 -2.30 -14.53 -20.37
N ASN A 414 -2.34 -14.61 -19.02
CA ASN A 414 -2.16 -15.86 -18.27
C ASN A 414 -3.49 -16.49 -17.84
#